data_AF-A0AAD5LXV7-F1
#
_entry.id   AF-A0AAD5LXV7-F1
#
_cell.length_a   1.000
_cell.length_b   1.000
_cell.length_c   1.000
_cell.angle_alpha   90.00
_cell.angle_beta   90.00
_cell.angle_gamma   90.00
#
_symmetry.space_group_name_H-M   'P 1'
#
loop_
_entity.id
_entity.type
_entity.pdbx_description
1 polymer ?
#
loop_
_entity_poly.entity_id
_entity_poly.type
_entity_poly.pdbx_seq_one_letter_code
_entity_poly.pdbx_strand_id
1 'polypeptide(L)'
;MDGDKFGYARLEPGVSLYSRKVLIERNSPDILPDWLRFIRGVVDSEDLPLSLSREKMQDSRLIVKLKDVLTRRIIRFLEQQSVKEPEKFEAFFKDARQAAALRVKPAGRELAHDA
;
A
#
# COMPACT_ATOMS: atom_id res chain seq x y z
N MET A 1 5.08 14.20 -29.42
CA MET A 1 3.65 14.16 -29.06
C MET A 1 3.32 12.73 -28.60
N ASP A 2 4.11 12.13 -27.71
CA ASP A 2 4.08 12.25 -26.23
C ASP A 2 2.95 11.42 -25.61
N GLY A 3 3.32 10.26 -25.06
CA GLY A 3 2.43 9.41 -24.27
C GLY A 3 3.19 8.41 -23.39
N ASP A 4 4.34 7.93 -23.87
CA ASP A 4 5.19 7.00 -23.11
C ASP A 4 6.26 7.71 -22.26
N LYS A 5 5.81 8.62 -21.37
CA LYS A 5 6.65 9.11 -20.26
C LYS A 5 6.13 8.52 -18.96
N PHE A 6 7.02 7.77 -18.31
CA PHE A 6 6.85 7.01 -17.07
C PHE A 6 6.21 5.64 -17.24
N GLY A 7 7.08 4.64 -17.40
CA GLY A 7 6.73 3.22 -17.38
C GLY A 7 6.10 2.79 -16.06
N TYR A 8 4.79 2.97 -15.95
CA TYR A 8 3.95 2.21 -15.04
C TYR A 8 3.78 0.78 -15.57
N ALA A 9 4.89 0.07 -15.73
CA ALA A 9 4.88 -1.37 -15.88
C ALA A 9 4.09 -1.93 -14.69
N ARG A 10 2.93 -2.53 -15.00
CA ARG A 10 2.04 -3.29 -14.09
C ARG A 10 2.27 -2.92 -12.62
N LEU A 11 1.67 -1.81 -12.17
CA LEU A 11 1.79 -1.31 -10.79
C LEU A 11 1.59 -2.46 -9.77
N GLU A 12 2.71 -2.97 -9.28
CA GLU A 12 2.80 -3.93 -8.19
C GLU A 12 2.05 -3.33 -6.97
N PRO A 13 1.15 -4.08 -6.32
CA PRO A 13 0.36 -3.56 -5.20
C PRO A 13 1.25 -3.09 -4.05
N GLY A 14 0.95 -1.90 -3.52
CA GLY A 14 1.72 -1.30 -2.43
C GLY A 14 1.88 0.21 -2.61
N VAL A 15 2.50 0.82 -1.62
CA VAL A 15 2.81 2.25 -1.60
C VAL A 15 4.32 2.43 -1.71
N SER A 16 4.74 3.29 -2.63
CA SER A 16 6.16 3.61 -2.77
C SER A 16 6.55 4.73 -1.81
N LEU A 17 7.68 4.56 -1.15
CA LEU A 17 8.20 5.43 -0.10
C LEU A 17 9.30 6.33 -0.65
N TYR A 18 9.16 7.63 -0.45
CA TYR A 18 10.10 8.65 -0.86
C TYR A 18 10.51 9.51 0.34
N SER A 19 11.75 9.97 0.33
CA SER A 19 12.26 10.99 1.24
C SER A 19 12.87 12.10 0.41
N ARG A 20 12.32 13.32 0.52
CA ARG A 20 12.81 14.50 -0.21
C ARG A 20 12.89 14.22 -1.72
N LYS A 21 11.85 13.62 -2.29
CA LYS A 21 11.76 13.19 -3.70
C LYS A 21 12.74 12.08 -4.13
N VAL A 22 13.50 11.51 -3.20
CA VAL A 22 14.37 10.35 -3.45
C VAL A 22 13.59 9.08 -3.11
N LEU A 23 13.52 8.14 -4.06
CA LEU A 23 12.88 6.84 -3.83
C LEU A 23 13.69 6.05 -2.80
N ILE A 24 13.04 5.67 -1.70
CA ILE A 24 13.61 4.85 -0.64
C ILE A 24 13.26 3.38 -0.85
N GLU A 25 11.97 3.09 -0.99
CA GLU A 25 11.48 1.73 -1.16
C GLU A 25 10.29 1.70 -2.12
N ARG A 26 10.34 0.83 -3.13
CA ARG A 26 9.26 0.65 -4.10
C ARG A 26 8.25 -0.35 -3.56
N ASN A 27 6.98 0.04 -3.52
CA ASN A 27 5.84 -0.80 -3.11
C ASN A 27 6.08 -1.52 -1.77
N SER A 28 6.45 -0.74 -0.75
CA SER A 28 6.81 -1.25 0.56
C SER A 28 5.64 -2.05 1.18
N PRO A 29 5.83 -3.33 1.53
CA PRO A 29 4.77 -4.17 2.07
C PRO A 29 4.47 -3.89 3.54
N ASP A 30 5.39 -3.24 4.26
CA ASP A 30 5.36 -3.13 5.72
C ASP A 30 4.73 -1.82 6.24
N ILE A 31 4.57 -0.83 5.37
CA ILE A 31 4.06 0.50 5.73
C ILE A 31 2.52 0.59 5.74
N LEU A 32 1.83 -0.46 5.31
CA LEU A 32 0.38 -0.57 5.38
C LEU A 32 -0.04 -1.94 5.94
N PRO A 33 -1.17 -2.02 6.66
CA PRO A 33 -1.75 -3.29 7.06
C PRO A 33 -2.27 -4.07 5.85
N ASP A 34 -2.33 -5.39 5.95
CA ASP A 34 -2.68 -6.29 4.83
C ASP A 34 -4.00 -5.92 4.15
N TRP A 35 -4.99 -5.51 4.95
CA TRP A 35 -6.31 -5.12 4.48
C TRP A 35 -6.33 -3.76 3.74
N LEU A 36 -5.26 -2.95 3.80
CA LEU A 36 -5.09 -1.73 2.99
C LEU A 36 -4.15 -1.91 1.79
N ARG A 37 -3.62 -3.11 1.53
CA ARG A 37 -2.65 -3.33 0.44
C ARG A 37 -3.24 -3.17 -0.97
N PHE A 38 -4.55 -3.00 -1.11
CA PHE A 38 -5.19 -2.62 -2.38
C PHE A 38 -4.89 -1.15 -2.76
N ILE A 39 -4.48 -0.32 -1.79
CA ILE A 39 -4.12 1.07 -2.03
C ILE A 39 -2.80 1.13 -2.78
N ARG A 40 -2.79 1.92 -3.85
CA ARG A 40 -1.61 2.24 -4.63
C ARG A 40 -1.35 3.73 -4.51
N GLY A 41 -0.08 4.10 -4.34
CA GLY A 41 0.28 5.50 -4.23
C GLY A 41 1.73 5.73 -3.87
N VAL A 42 2.01 6.98 -3.59
CA VAL A 42 3.34 7.47 -3.21
C VAL A 42 3.22 8.23 -1.90
N VAL A 43 4.12 7.94 -0.97
CA VAL A 43 4.30 8.70 0.27
C VAL A 43 5.66 9.34 0.21
N ASP A 44 5.70 10.67 0.22
CA ASP A 44 6.93 11.46 0.38
C ASP A 44 6.92 12.06 1.79
N SER A 45 7.94 11.76 2.59
CA SER A 45 8.09 12.31 3.94
C SER A 45 9.54 12.72 4.19
N GLU A 46 9.72 13.95 4.67
CA GLU A 46 11.04 14.51 4.99
C GLU A 46 11.67 13.89 6.24
N ASP A 47 10.87 13.19 7.05
CA ASP A 47 11.26 12.54 8.31
C ASP A 47 11.79 11.13 8.12
N LEU A 48 11.77 10.62 6.88
CA LEU A 48 12.27 9.28 6.57
C LEU A 48 13.78 9.30 6.36
N PRO A 49 14.54 8.48 7.11
CA PRO A 49 15.98 8.39 6.93
C PRO A 49 16.27 7.84 5.52
N LEU A 50 17.19 8.50 4.83
CA LEU A 50 17.67 8.09 3.50
C LEU A 50 18.29 6.68 3.51
N SER A 51 18.74 6.23 4.68
CA SER A 51 19.33 4.92 4.93
C SER A 51 18.40 4.05 5.75
N LEU A 52 17.41 3.41 5.13
CA LEU A 52 16.82 2.20 5.68
C LEU A 52 17.83 1.06 5.50
N SER A 53 18.87 1.00 6.36
CA SER A 53 19.77 -0.16 6.37
C SER A 53 20.55 -0.32 7.67
N ARG A 54 20.55 -1.58 8.14
CA ARG A 54 21.49 -2.31 9.02
C ARG A 54 21.21 -2.37 10.52
N GLU A 55 20.39 -1.50 11.11
CA GLU A 55 19.83 -1.73 12.46
C GLU A 55 18.34 -2.05 12.40
N LYS A 56 18.02 -3.32 12.15
CA LYS A 56 16.64 -3.84 12.02
C LYS A 56 15.68 -3.35 13.11
N MET A 57 16.19 -3.12 14.32
CA MET A 57 15.37 -2.70 15.46
C MET A 57 14.96 -1.22 15.43
N GLN A 58 15.82 -0.30 14.98
CA GLN A 58 15.47 1.12 14.89
C GLN A 58 14.54 1.37 13.69
N ASP A 59 14.86 0.75 12.56
CA ASP A 59 14.03 0.76 11.35
C ASP A 59 12.62 0.22 11.66
N SER A 60 12.52 -0.86 12.44
CA SER A 60 11.23 -1.45 12.83
C SER A 60 10.33 -0.49 13.62
N ARG A 61 10.87 0.28 14.58
CA ARG A 61 10.06 1.25 15.35
C ARG A 61 9.55 2.38 14.48
N LEU A 62 10.38 2.87 13.55
CA LEU A 62 9.97 3.91 12.62
C LEU A 62 8.88 3.41 11.65
N ILE A 63 9.07 2.22 11.06
CA ILE A 63 8.10 1.60 10.15
C ILE A 63 6.76 1.36 10.86
N VAL A 64 6.77 0.90 12.12
CA VAL A 64 5.54 0.73 12.90
C VAL A 64 4.81 2.06 13.12
N LYS A 65 5.53 3.13 13.47
CA LYS A 65 4.93 4.47 13.63
C LYS A 65 4.38 4.99 12.30
N LEU A 66 5.15 4.84 11.22
CA LEU A 66 4.74 5.25 9.88
C LEU A 66 3.47 4.51 9.45
N LYS A 67 3.42 3.21 9.68
CA LYS A 67 2.24 2.37 9.42
C LYS A 67 1.02 2.88 10.16
N ASP A 68 1.13 3.18 11.46
CA ASP A 68 0.00 3.70 12.25
C ASP A 68 -0.47 5.06 11.73
N VAL A 69 0.44 5.98 11.46
CA VAL A 69 0.13 7.32 10.94
C VAL A 69 -0.56 7.24 9.57
N LEU A 70 0.00 6.48 8.63
CA LEU A 70 -0.57 6.30 7.30
C LEU A 70 -1.94 5.64 7.37
N THR A 71 -2.09 4.59 8.17
CA THR A 71 -3.38 3.90 8.35
C THR A 71 -4.44 4.87 8.87
N ARG A 72 -4.14 5.66 9.92
CA ARG A 72 -5.09 6.65 10.45
C ARG A 72 -5.46 7.72 9.43
N ARG A 73 -4.48 8.21 8.65
CA ARG A 73 -4.72 9.25 7.64
C ARG A 73 -5.60 8.74 6.51
N ILE A 74 -5.37 7.51 6.06
CA ILE A 74 -6.18 6.84 5.04
C ILE A 74 -7.59 6.62 5.54
N ILE A 75 -7.78 6.08 6.76
CA ILE A 75 -9.12 5.88 7.34
C ILE A 75 -9.88 7.21 7.40
N ARG A 76 -9.26 8.27 7.95
CA ARG A 76 -9.89 9.60 8.02
C ARG A 76 -10.25 10.15 6.64
N PHE A 77 -9.41 9.92 5.65
CA PHE A 77 -9.71 10.31 4.27
C PHE A 77 -10.93 9.55 3.75
N LEU A 78 -10.97 8.22 3.93
CA LEU A 78 -12.10 7.38 3.52
C LEU A 78 -13.41 7.78 4.22
N GLU A 79 -13.38 8.06 5.52
CA GLU A 79 -14.53 8.57 6.29
C GLU A 79 -15.03 9.92 5.76
N GLN A 80 -14.11 10.82 5.40
CA GLN A 80 -14.50 12.10 4.82
C GLN A 80 -15.11 11.93 3.43
N GLN A 81 -14.56 11.04 2.60
CA GLN A 81 -15.09 10.75 1.27
C GLN A 81 -16.46 10.09 1.34
N SER A 82 -16.70 9.19 2.31
CA SER A 82 -18.00 8.54 2.47
C SER A 82 -19.12 9.54 2.82
N VAL A 83 -18.79 10.64 3.49
CA VAL A 83 -19.75 11.70 3.84
C VAL A 83 -19.90 12.71 2.69
N LYS A 84 -18.80 13.13 2.07
CA LYS A 84 -18.81 14.16 1.03
C LYS A 84 -19.38 13.67 -0.30
N GLU A 85 -19.03 12.45 -0.69
CA GLU A 85 -19.30 11.90 -2.03
C GLU A 85 -19.73 10.42 -1.93
N PRO A 86 -20.90 10.12 -1.33
CA PRO A 86 -21.30 8.76 -0.97
C PRO A 86 -21.38 7.81 -2.17
N GLU A 87 -21.88 8.27 -3.32
CA GLU A 87 -21.97 7.43 -4.53
C GLU A 87 -20.59 7.05 -5.08
N LYS A 88 -19.66 8.01 -5.12
CA LYS A 88 -18.29 7.74 -5.57
C LYS A 88 -17.54 6.85 -4.58
N PHE A 89 -17.77 7.05 -3.29
CA PHE A 89 -17.21 6.21 -2.26
C PHE A 89 -17.70 4.77 -2.37
N GLU A 90 -19.00 4.55 -2.59
CA GLU A 90 -19.55 3.19 -2.75
C GLU A 90 -18.98 2.48 -3.98
N ALA A 91 -18.86 3.19 -5.11
CA ALA A 91 -18.21 2.66 -6.31
C ALA A 91 -16.75 2.28 -6.05
N PHE A 92 -15.96 3.20 -5.46
CA PHE A 92 -14.57 2.95 -5.08
C PHE A 92 -14.44 1.74 -4.15
N PHE A 93 -15.30 1.67 -3.13
CA PHE A 93 -15.18 0.66 -2.09
C PHE A 93 -15.63 -0.72 -2.59
N LYS A 94 -16.55 -0.79 -3.55
CA LYS A 94 -16.89 -2.02 -4.28
C LYS A 94 -15.69 -2.56 -5.07
N ASP A 95 -15.01 -1.69 -5.82
CA ASP A 95 -13.82 -2.07 -6.59
C ASP A 95 -12.66 -2.52 -5.68
N ALA A 96 -12.46 -1.80 -4.57
CA ALA A 96 -11.46 -2.14 -3.55
C ALA A 96 -11.72 -3.52 -2.92
N ARG A 97 -12.98 -3.82 -2.55
CA ARG A 97 -13.37 -5.14 -2.03
C ARG A 97 -13.10 -6.26 -3.03
N GLN A 98 -13.38 -6.03 -4.31
CA GLN A 98 -13.13 -7.02 -5.35
C GLN A 98 -11.63 -7.27 -5.58
N ALA A 99 -10.82 -6.22 -5.57
CA ALA A 99 -9.37 -6.33 -5.64
C ALA A 99 -8.78 -7.08 -4.43
N ALA A 100 -9.30 -6.83 -3.23
CA ALA A 100 -8.90 -7.54 -2.01
C ALA A 100 -9.31 -9.02 -2.05
N ALA A 101 -10.55 -9.33 -2.46
CA ALA A 101 -11.09 -10.70 -2.51
C ALA A 101 -10.32 -11.61 -3.48
N LEU A 102 -9.87 -11.09 -4.63
CA LEU A 102 -9.06 -11.85 -5.59
C LEU A 102 -7.72 -12.30 -5.01
N ARG A 103 -7.20 -11.59 -4.01
CA ARG A 103 -5.90 -11.85 -3.37
C ARG A 103 -6.01 -12.79 -2.16
N VAL A 104 -7.22 -13.06 -1.66
CA VAL A 104 -7.52 -13.96 -0.53
C VAL A 104 -7.91 -15.37 -1.01
N LYS A 105 -7.64 -15.75 -2.27
CA LYS A 105 -7.82 -17.16 -2.66
C LYS A 105 -6.96 -18.03 -1.73
N PRO A 106 -7.56 -18.97 -0.96
CA PRO A 106 -6.80 -19.84 -0.08
C PRO A 106 -5.81 -20.61 -0.96
N ALA A 107 -4.53 -20.61 -0.56
CA ALA A 107 -3.56 -21.53 -1.11
C ALA A 107 -4.15 -22.93 -0.87
N GLY A 108 -4.65 -23.54 -1.95
CA GLY A 108 -5.15 -24.89 -1.94
C GLY A 108 -4.07 -25.79 -1.37
N ARG A 109 -4.43 -26.50 -0.32
CA ARG A 109 -3.63 -27.55 0.31
C ARG A 109 -3.41 -28.64 -0.75
N GLU A 110 -2.25 -28.65 -1.39
CA GLU A 110 -1.83 -29.79 -2.18
C GLU A 110 -1.31 -30.85 -1.20
N LEU A 111 -2.22 -31.65 -0.67
CA LEU A 111 -1.90 -32.90 0.00
C LEU A 111 -2.67 -34.01 -0.69
N ALA A 112 -1.89 -35.00 -1.12
CA ALA A 112 -2.27 -36.36 -1.49
C ALA A 112 -3.07 -36.49 -2.79
N HIS A 113 -2.41 -36.95 -3.85
CA HIS A 113 -2.58 -38.34 -4.30
C HIS A 113 -1.55 -38.66 -5.40
N ASP A 114 -0.59 -39.51 -5.07
CA ASP A 114 0.07 -40.46 -5.97
C ASP A 114 0.49 -41.61 -5.02
N ALA A 115 -0.33 -42.65 -4.84
CA ALA A 115 -0.51 -43.81 -5.73
C ALA A 115 0.76 -44.66 -5.81
#